data_AF-A0A3B9WPD5-F1
#
_entry.id   AF-A0A3B9WPD5-F1
#
_cell.length_a   1.000
_cell.length_b   1.000
_cell.length_c   1.000
_cell.angle_alpha   90.00
_cell.angle_beta   90.00
_cell.angle_gamma   90.00
#
_symmetry.space_group_name_H-M   'P 1'
#
loop_
_entity.id
_entity.type
_entity.pdbx_description
1 polymer ?
#
loop_
_entity_poly.entity_id
_entity_poly.type
_entity_poly.pdbx_seq_one_letter_code
_entity_poly.pdbx_strand_id
1 'polypeptide(L)'
;MIALVTTQAARGHDHDLDILTAALDVADQKWQIVNWDDASIDWAQFSIAVLRSTWDYYARLDEFVAWVDRVSTQTQLHNPAKIVHWNVDKRYLRELSASGIPVMETTFVSQPSDISQELIEQDVIIKPVVSAGSNNTARHRKDA
;
A
#
# COMPACT_ATOMS: atom_id res chain seq x y z
N MET A 1 -7.96 -17.43 13.80
CA MET A 1 -6.88 -16.54 14.29
C MET A 1 -6.66 -15.46 13.24
N ILE A 2 -6.43 -14.22 13.64
CA ILE A 2 -6.24 -13.07 12.75
C ILE A 2 -4.74 -12.89 12.45
N ALA A 3 -4.35 -12.82 11.19
CA ALA A 3 -3.01 -12.42 10.79
C ALA A 3 -2.94 -10.89 10.64
N LEU A 4 -2.06 -10.24 11.41
CA LEU A 4 -1.69 -8.84 11.23
C LEU A 4 -0.42 -8.80 10.40
N VAL A 5 -0.57 -8.49 9.12
CA VAL A 5 0.51 -8.65 8.14
C VAL A 5 1.40 -7.41 8.09
N THR A 6 2.70 -7.61 8.22
CA THR A 6 3.74 -6.56 8.22
C THR A 6 4.95 -7.00 7.39
N THR A 7 6.03 -6.22 7.40
CA THR A 7 7.37 -6.60 6.95
C THR A 7 8.37 -6.42 8.10
N GLN A 8 9.52 -7.10 8.03
CA GLN A 8 10.59 -6.97 9.01
C GLN A 8 11.02 -5.50 9.20
N ALA A 9 11.11 -4.74 8.10
CA ALA A 9 11.54 -3.35 8.12
C ALA A 9 10.59 -2.40 8.85
N ALA A 10 9.33 -2.79 9.07
CA ALA A 10 8.32 -1.95 9.73
C ALA A 10 8.13 -2.28 11.22
N ARG A 11 8.82 -3.31 11.73
CA ARG A 11 8.73 -3.70 13.15
C ARG A 11 9.17 -2.55 14.05
N GLY A 12 8.32 -2.18 15.01
CA GLY A 12 8.56 -1.06 15.92
C GLY A 12 8.27 0.33 15.33
N HIS A 13 7.82 0.42 14.07
CA HIS A 13 7.47 1.68 13.41
C HIS A 13 5.97 1.84 13.15
N ASP A 14 5.21 0.75 13.20
CA ASP A 14 3.75 0.76 13.08
C ASP A 14 3.09 1.08 14.43
N HIS A 15 2.93 2.38 14.71
CA HIS A 15 2.33 2.87 15.96
C HIS A 15 0.86 2.46 16.13
N ASP A 16 0.15 2.17 15.03
CA ASP A 16 -1.23 1.71 15.08
C ASP A 16 -1.33 0.26 15.55
N LEU A 17 -0.25 -0.52 15.42
CA LEU A 17 -0.26 -1.94 15.73
C LEU A 17 -0.56 -2.19 17.21
N ASP A 18 0.04 -1.40 18.11
CA ASP A 18 -0.17 -1.52 19.56
C ASP A 18 -1.62 -1.20 19.95
N ILE A 19 -2.24 -0.21 19.30
CA ILE A 19 -3.65 0.14 19.53
C ILE A 19 -4.55 -1.01 19.04
N LEU A 20 -4.25 -1.55 17.85
CA LEU A 20 -5.04 -2.62 17.25
C LEU A 20 -4.95 -3.92 18.05
N THR A 21 -3.75 -4.35 18.46
CA THR A 21 -3.56 -5.58 19.23
C THR A 21 -4.23 -5.49 20.60
N ALA A 22 -4.12 -4.35 21.29
CA ALA A 22 -4.83 -4.12 22.54
C ALA A 22 -6.36 -4.20 22.37
N ALA A 23 -6.90 -3.64 21.27
CA ALA A 23 -8.33 -3.74 20.98
C ALA A 23 -8.77 -5.18 20.65
N LEU A 24 -7.94 -5.96 19.96
CA LEU A 24 -8.20 -7.36 19.67
C LEU A 24 -8.17 -8.23 20.94
N ASP A 25 -7.25 -7.93 21.88
CA ASP A 25 -7.18 -8.60 23.18
C ASP A 25 -8.44 -8.33 24.00
N VAL A 26 -8.91 -7.08 24.06
CA VAL A 26 -10.17 -6.72 24.72
C VAL A 26 -11.38 -7.43 24.08
N ALA A 27 -11.33 -7.65 22.77
CA ALA A 27 -12.37 -8.37 22.02
C ALA A 27 -12.22 -9.91 22.06
N ASP A 28 -11.30 -10.44 22.88
CA ASP A 28 -10.98 -11.87 23.01
C ASP A 28 -10.70 -12.55 21.65
N GLN A 29 -10.04 -11.81 20.74
CA GLN A 29 -9.67 -12.33 19.43
C GLN A 29 -8.23 -12.84 19.45
N LYS A 30 -8.01 -14.06 18.94
CA LYS A 30 -6.65 -14.58 18.74
C LYS A 30 -6.02 -13.94 17.51
N TRP A 31 -4.84 -13.35 17.66
CA TRP A 31 -4.09 -12.73 16.56
C TRP A 31 -2.61 -13.11 16.59
N GLN A 32 -1.94 -12.89 15.46
CA GLN A 32 -0.49 -13.04 15.31
C GLN A 32 0.03 -12.00 14.32
N ILE A 33 1.18 -11.39 14.60
CA ILE A 33 1.86 -10.51 13.65
C ILE A 33 2.79 -11.34 12.77
N VAL A 34 2.58 -11.30 11.46
CA VAL A 34 3.30 -12.12 10.48
C VAL A 34 3.97 -11.26 9.42
N ASN A 35 5.19 -11.63 9.02
CA ASN A 35 5.84 -10.99 7.88
C ASN A 35 5.27 -11.58 6.59
N TRP A 36 4.89 -10.75 5.63
CA TRP A 36 4.25 -11.22 4.39
C TRP A 36 5.18 -12.15 3.58
N ASP A 37 6.48 -11.88 3.61
CA ASP A 37 7.51 -12.59 2.87
C ASP A 37 8.11 -13.81 3.61
N ASP A 38 7.59 -14.14 4.80
CA ASP A 38 7.99 -15.36 5.50
C ASP A 38 7.36 -16.60 4.87
N ALA A 39 8.17 -17.34 4.12
CA ALA A 39 7.76 -18.56 3.42
C ALA A 39 7.40 -19.74 4.35
N SER A 40 7.70 -19.64 5.65
CA SER A 40 7.35 -20.69 6.63
C SER A 40 5.91 -20.58 7.15
N ILE A 41 5.22 -19.47 6.87
CA ILE A 41 3.86 -19.22 7.34
C ILE A 41 2.86 -20.06 6.56
N ASP A 42 2.16 -20.96 7.25
CA ASP A 42 0.93 -21.57 6.75
C ASP A 42 -0.22 -20.57 6.88
N TRP A 43 -0.68 -20.02 5.75
CA TRP A 43 -1.76 -19.03 5.76
C TRP A 43 -3.14 -19.63 6.03
N ALA A 44 -3.33 -20.94 5.80
CA ALA A 44 -4.62 -21.60 5.98
C ALA A 44 -5.05 -21.70 7.46
N GLN A 45 -4.11 -21.51 8.39
CA GLN A 45 -4.41 -21.45 9.83
C GLN A 45 -5.14 -20.16 10.25
N PHE A 46 -5.08 -19.11 9.43
CA PHE A 46 -5.73 -17.83 9.71
C PHE A 46 -7.14 -17.82 9.15
N SER A 47 -8.06 -17.26 9.92
CA SER A 47 -9.43 -17.01 9.46
C SER A 47 -9.51 -15.76 8.58
N ILE A 48 -8.63 -14.79 8.82
CA ILE A 48 -8.52 -13.55 8.06
C ILE A 48 -7.12 -12.97 8.20
N ALA A 49 -6.60 -12.36 7.14
CA ALA A 49 -5.37 -11.58 7.13
C ALA A 49 -5.68 -10.10 6.84
N VAL A 50 -5.09 -9.22 7.67
CA VAL A 50 -5.23 -7.77 7.59
C VAL A 50 -3.87 -7.20 7.22
N LEU A 51 -3.77 -6.58 6.05
CA LEU A 51 -2.56 -5.86 5.64
C LEU A 51 -2.41 -4.62 6.52
N ARG A 52 -1.33 -4.56 7.31
CA ARG A 52 -0.99 -3.44 8.17
C ARG A 52 0.20 -2.69 7.57
N SER A 53 1.39 -3.10 7.95
CA SER A 53 2.63 -2.38 7.69
C SER A 53 3.53 -3.12 6.71
N THR A 54 2.96 -3.64 5.61
CA THR A 54 3.71 -4.22 4.48
C THR A 54 4.37 -3.14 3.62
N TRP A 55 5.05 -2.18 4.25
CA TRP A 55 5.45 -0.91 3.64
C TRP A 55 6.62 -1.02 2.66
N ASP A 56 7.29 -2.17 2.58
CA ASP A 56 8.32 -2.47 1.60
C ASP A 56 7.77 -2.93 0.24
N TYR A 57 6.43 -3.08 0.10
CA TYR A 57 5.81 -3.60 -1.13
C TYR A 57 6.26 -2.85 -2.39
N TYR A 58 6.46 -1.53 -2.31
CA TYR A 58 6.80 -0.73 -3.48
C TYR A 58 8.18 -1.07 -4.05
N ALA A 59 9.09 -1.59 -3.21
CA ALA A 59 10.42 -2.02 -3.63
C ALA A 59 10.41 -3.46 -4.16
N ARG A 60 9.37 -4.24 -3.85
CA ARG A 60 9.21 -5.66 -4.16
C ARG A 60 7.84 -5.92 -4.78
N LEU A 61 7.40 -5.05 -5.69
CA LEU A 61 6.01 -5.00 -6.15
C LEU A 61 5.52 -6.32 -6.73
N ASP A 62 6.28 -6.90 -7.65
CA ASP A 62 5.89 -8.15 -8.33
C ASP A 62 5.78 -9.32 -7.34
N GLU A 63 6.70 -9.39 -6.37
CA GLU A 63 6.70 -10.39 -5.32
C GLU A 63 5.50 -10.20 -4.37
N PHE A 64 5.21 -8.96 -4.00
CA PHE A 64 4.08 -8.61 -3.14
C PHE A 64 2.74 -8.93 -3.81
N VAL A 65 2.57 -8.56 -5.09
CA VAL A 65 1.35 -8.88 -5.86
C VAL A 65 1.16 -10.39 -5.99
N ALA A 66 2.22 -11.12 -6.35
CA ALA A 66 2.17 -12.59 -6.40
C ALA A 66 1.84 -13.21 -5.02
N TRP A 67 2.34 -12.62 -3.94
CA TRP A 67 1.99 -13.00 -2.58
C TRP A 67 0.51 -12.76 -2.27
N VAL A 68 -0.04 -11.59 -2.61
CA VAL A 68 -1.47 -11.26 -2.43
C VAL A 68 -2.35 -12.29 -3.14
N ASP A 69 -2.03 -12.59 -4.41
CA ASP A 69 -2.76 -13.58 -5.20
C ASP A 69 -2.75 -14.94 -4.52
N ARG A 70 -1.56 -15.45 -4.16
CA ARG A 70 -1.42 -16.75 -3.50
C ARG A 70 -2.17 -16.81 -2.18
N VAL A 71 -1.97 -15.84 -1.29
CA VAL A 71 -2.56 -15.85 0.06
C VAL A 71 -4.08 -15.71 0.00
N SER A 72 -4.62 -14.97 -0.98
CA SER A 72 -6.07 -14.84 -1.16
C SER A 72 -6.79 -16.17 -1.49
N THR A 73 -6.05 -17.19 -1.93
CA THR A 73 -6.58 -18.55 -2.12
C THR A 73 -6.53 -19.42 -0.87
N GLN A 74 -5.75 -19.01 0.15
CA GLN A 74 -5.46 -19.79 1.35
C GLN A 74 -6.20 -19.26 2.58
N THR A 75 -6.42 -17.95 2.66
CA THR A 75 -7.17 -17.28 3.73
C THR A 75 -7.92 -16.08 3.19
N GLN A 76 -8.88 -15.57 3.96
CA GLN A 76 -9.58 -14.35 3.61
C GLN A 76 -8.65 -13.14 3.80
N LEU A 77 -8.42 -12.36 2.76
CA LEU A 77 -7.86 -11.01 2.92
C LEU A 77 -8.98 -10.05 3.32
N HIS A 78 -8.79 -9.24 4.37
CA HIS A 78 -9.77 -8.25 4.79
C HIS A 78 -10.08 -7.24 3.67
N ASN A 79 -9.05 -6.74 3.01
CA ASN A 79 -9.17 -6.07 1.72
C ASN A 79 -8.98 -7.13 0.63
N PRO A 80 -10.00 -7.44 -0.18
CA PRO A 80 -9.88 -8.47 -1.22
C PRO A 80 -8.73 -8.18 -2.19
N ALA A 81 -8.10 -9.22 -2.75
CA ALA A 81 -6.94 -9.09 -3.65
C ALA A 81 -7.14 -8.04 -4.76
N LYS A 82 -8.32 -8.02 -5.39
CA LYS A 82 -8.68 -7.02 -6.42
C LYS A 82 -8.55 -5.57 -5.93
N ILE A 83 -8.88 -5.29 -4.67
CA ILE A 83 -8.79 -3.96 -4.06
C ILE A 83 -7.32 -3.65 -3.75
N VAL A 84 -6.56 -4.62 -3.25
CA VAL A 84 -5.13 -4.45 -2.99
C VAL A 84 -4.40 -4.12 -4.30
N HIS A 85 -4.62 -4.88 -5.37
CA HIS A 85 -4.01 -4.62 -6.68
C HIS A 85 -4.38 -3.26 -7.27
N TRP A 86 -5.63 -2.84 -7.10
CA TRP A 86 -6.07 -1.53 -7.53
C TRP A 86 -5.42 -0.41 -6.71
N ASN A 87 -5.23 -0.61 -5.40
CA ASN A 87 -4.77 0.43 -4.49
C ASN A 87 -3.23 0.60 -4.42
N VAL A 88 -2.43 -0.42 -4.75
CA VAL A 88 -0.96 -0.31 -4.74
C VAL A 88 -0.41 0.69 -5.75
N ASP A 89 -1.21 1.08 -6.75
CA ASP A 89 -0.82 2.00 -7.81
C ASP A 89 -1.73 3.24 -7.86
N LYS A 90 -1.16 4.43 -7.65
CA LYS A 90 -1.89 5.72 -7.60
C LYS A 90 -2.63 6.08 -8.89
N ARG A 91 -2.52 5.32 -9.98
CA ARG A 91 -3.39 5.45 -11.16
C ARG A 91 -4.87 5.27 -10.83
N TYR A 92 -5.21 4.66 -9.69
CA TYR A 92 -6.58 4.64 -9.16
C TYR A 92 -7.18 6.06 -9.01
N LEU A 93 -6.36 7.10 -8.80
CA LEU A 93 -6.83 8.49 -8.70
C LEU A 93 -7.53 8.97 -9.97
N ARG A 94 -7.13 8.45 -11.14
CA ARG A 94 -7.78 8.73 -12.43
C ARG A 94 -9.22 8.22 -12.46
N GLU A 95 -9.42 7.00 -11.97
CA GLU A 95 -10.73 6.35 -11.91
C GLU A 95 -11.65 7.06 -10.90
N LEU A 96 -11.10 7.46 -9.74
CA LEU A 96 -11.83 8.25 -8.75
C LEU A 96 -12.27 9.60 -9.35
N SER A 97 -11.36 10.33 -10.01
CA SER A 97 -11.67 11.59 -10.68
C SER A 97 -12.75 11.42 -11.75
N ALA A 98 -12.63 10.40 -12.61
CA ALA A 98 -13.61 10.09 -13.65
C ALA A 98 -14.99 9.73 -13.07
N SER A 99 -15.05 9.27 -11.82
CA SER A 99 -16.28 8.97 -11.08
C SER A 99 -16.84 10.18 -10.33
N GLY A 100 -16.28 11.38 -10.51
CA GLY A 100 -16.73 12.62 -9.86
C GLY A 100 -16.26 12.78 -8.41
N ILE A 101 -15.34 11.92 -7.94
CA ILE A 101 -14.75 12.05 -6.60
C ILE A 101 -13.62 13.08 -6.65
N PRO A 102 -13.66 14.15 -5.83
CA PRO A 102 -12.59 15.14 -5.80
C PRO A 102 -11.26 14.51 -5.39
N VAL A 103 -10.27 14.62 -6.27
CA VAL A 103 -8.87 14.25 -6.01
C VAL A 103 -7.97 15.42 -6.39
N MET A 104 -6.74 15.41 -5.89
CA MET A 104 -5.74 16.39 -6.33
C MET A 104 -5.48 16.22 -7.83
N GLU A 105 -5.45 17.34 -8.55
CA GLU A 105 -5.11 17.35 -9.97
C GLU A 105 -3.77 16.62 -10.17
N THR A 106 -3.79 15.58 -11.00
CA THR A 106 -2.68 14.66 -11.16
C THR A 106 -2.46 14.40 -12.64
N THR A 107 -1.30 14.84 -13.14
CA THR A 107 -0.83 14.43 -14.47
C THR A 107 -0.04 13.13 -14.34
N PHE A 108 -0.41 12.12 -15.14
CA PHE A 108 0.32 10.86 -15.20
C PHE A 108 1.33 10.90 -16.34
N VAL A 109 2.61 10.77 -16.00
CA VAL A 109 3.74 10.79 -16.94
C VAL A 109 4.26 9.38 -17.13
N SER A 110 4.26 8.89 -18.37
CA SER A 110 4.86 7.59 -18.77
C SER A 110 6.06 7.78 -19.71
N GLN A 111 6.18 8.94 -20.34
CA GLN A 111 7.26 9.31 -21.24
C GLN A 111 7.53 10.83 -21.15
N PRO A 112 8.71 11.32 -21.57
CA PRO A 112 9.06 12.73 -21.45
C PRO A 112 8.07 13.69 -22.14
N SER A 113 7.43 13.26 -23.23
CA SER A 113 6.46 14.08 -23.96
C SER A 113 5.15 14.34 -23.21
N ASP A 114 4.88 13.63 -22.11
CA ASP A 114 3.71 13.89 -21.27
C ASP A 114 3.93 15.10 -20.34
N ILE A 115 5.16 15.62 -20.26
CA ILE A 115 5.53 16.77 -19.45
C ILE A 115 5.40 18.04 -20.31
N SER A 116 4.38 18.85 -20.05
CA SER A 116 4.20 20.13 -20.70
C SER A 116 5.00 21.25 -20.03
N GLN A 117 5.22 22.36 -20.74
CA GLN A 117 5.88 23.53 -20.18
C GLN A 117 5.10 24.13 -19.01
N GLU A 118 3.77 24.14 -19.10
CA GLU A 118 2.88 24.64 -18.06
C GLU A 118 3.01 23.83 -16.76
N LEU A 119 3.30 22.53 -16.83
CA LEU A 119 3.55 21.71 -15.63
C LEU A 119 4.86 22.08 -14.95
N ILE A 120 5.90 22.37 -15.72
CA ILE A 120 7.23 22.71 -15.19
C ILE A 120 7.24 24.11 -14.57
N GLU A 121 6.36 25.01 -15.04
CA GLU A 121 6.22 26.36 -14.48
C GLU A 121 5.45 26.39 -13.15
N GLN A 122 4.79 25.30 -12.77
CA GLN A 122 4.04 25.18 -11.53
C GLN A 122 4.90 24.72 -10.35
N ASP A 123 4.36 24.91 -9.14
CA ASP A 123 4.87 24.26 -7.94
C ASP A 123 4.29 22.85 -7.85
N VAL A 124 5.11 21.85 -8.19
CA VAL A 124 4.66 20.47 -8.40
C VAL A 124 5.27 19.50 -7.40
N ILE A 125 4.50 18.46 -7.09
CA ILE A 125 5.00 17.27 -6.40
C ILE A 125 5.21 16.17 -7.43
N ILE A 126 6.44 15.69 -7.56
CA ILE A 126 6.78 14.53 -8.38
C ILE A 126 6.91 13.33 -7.45
N LYS A 127 6.23 12.23 -7.80
CA LYS A 127 6.27 10.96 -7.07
C LYS A 127 5.98 9.77 -7.98
N PRO A 128 6.55 8.58 -7.72
CA PRO A 128 6.15 7.37 -8.40
C PRO A 128 4.69 7.01 -8.13
N VAL A 129 4.06 6.37 -9.11
CA VAL A 129 2.68 5.85 -8.97
C VAL A 129 2.61 4.73 -7.92
N VAL A 130 3.65 3.89 -7.83
CA VAL A 130 3.83 2.89 -6.78
C VAL A 130 4.89 3.39 -5.80
N SER A 131 4.47 3.73 -4.58
CA SER A 131 5.37 4.22 -3.52
C SER A 131 4.67 4.24 -2.16
N ALA A 132 5.46 4.19 -1.08
CA ALA A 132 5.05 4.44 0.28
C ALA A 132 6.12 5.28 1.02
N GLY A 133 5.79 5.84 2.18
CA GLY A 133 6.77 6.49 3.07
C GLY A 133 7.57 7.64 2.46
N SER A 134 6.96 8.43 1.56
CA SER A 134 7.63 9.51 0.80
C SER A 134 8.76 9.05 -0.13
N ASN A 135 8.88 7.74 -0.40
CA ASN A 135 9.91 7.21 -1.30
C ASN A 135 9.85 7.88 -2.68
N ASN A 136 10.99 8.44 -3.12
CA ASN A 136 11.14 9.19 -4.36
C ASN A 136 10.09 10.29 -4.57
N THR A 137 9.61 10.91 -3.49
CA THR A 137 8.65 12.02 -3.55
C THR A 137 9.37 13.33 -3.27
N ALA A 138 9.25 14.30 -4.17
CA ALA A 138 9.89 15.61 -4.03
C ALA A 138 8.97 16.73 -4.53
N ARG A 139 9.13 17.92 -3.92
CA ARG A 139 8.52 19.16 -4.39
C ARG A 139 9.52 19.93 -5.23
N HIS A 140 9.08 20.36 -6.40
CA HIS A 140 9.85 21.20 -7.31
C HIS A 140 9.11 22.51 -7.50
N ARG A 141 9.83 23.61 -7.37
CA ARG A 141 9.31 24.96 -7.62
C ARG A 141 10.23 25.60 -8.64
N LYS A 142 9.67 26.48 -9.47
CA LYS A 142 10.47 27.40 -10.25
C LYS A 142 11.20 28.32 -9.27
N ASP A 143 12.52 28.36 -9.34
CA ASP A 143 13.29 29.39 -8.63
C ASP A 143 12.80 30.77 -9.12
N ALA A 144 12.56 31.68 -8.16
CA ALA A 144 12.02 33.00 -8.43
C ALA A 144 12.95 33.86 -9.30
#